data_AF-A0A1B6IP45-F1
#
_entry.id   AF-A0A1B6IP45-F1
#
_cell.length_a   1.000
_cell.length_b   1.000
_cell.length_c   1.000
_cell.angle_alpha   90.00
_cell.angle_beta   90.00
_cell.angle_gamma   90.00
#
_symmetry.space_group_name_H-M   'P 1'
#
loop_
_entity.id
_entity.type
_entity.pdbx_description
1 polymer ?
#
loop_
_entity_poly.entity_id
_entity_poly.type
_entity_poly.pdbx_seq_one_letter_code
_entity_poly.pdbx_strand_id
1 'polypeptide(L)'
;ELDATICPVAIRYKKRLMDPYWNRRDSCFTMHLLYLMTRWRIDADVYWLEPARRAHDETAVEFSHRVKNTIAKKIGLKNTLWNGYFKSAPVLKDRMLFKMAYSNIYRKQQRRLLSEGRASDAEKGYFYLLDESLDYRS
;
A
#
# COMPACT_ATOMS: atom_id res chain seq x y z
N GLU A 1 12.53 -6.98 -19.95
CA GLU A 1 11.34 -6.59 -19.14
C GLU A 1 10.13 -6.59 -20.07
N LEU A 2 9.00 -7.17 -19.67
CA LEU A 2 7.82 -7.21 -20.54
C LEU A 2 7.16 -5.83 -20.56
N ASP A 3 7.11 -5.19 -21.74
CA ASP A 3 6.33 -3.98 -22.03
C ASP A 3 4.82 -4.32 -22.11
N ALA A 4 4.31 -4.87 -21.02
CA ALA A 4 2.93 -5.32 -20.93
C ALA A 4 2.03 -4.20 -20.39
N THR A 5 0.86 -4.06 -21.00
CA THR A 5 -0.18 -3.18 -20.46
C THR A 5 -0.82 -3.84 -19.25
N ILE A 6 -0.82 -3.16 -18.11
CA ILE A 6 -1.44 -3.67 -16.86
C ILE A 6 -2.85 -3.10 -16.74
N CYS A 7 -3.84 -3.95 -16.51
CA CYS A 7 -5.22 -3.53 -16.21
C CYS A 7 -5.47 -3.63 -14.70
N PRO A 8 -5.45 -2.52 -13.95
CA PRO A 8 -5.62 -2.57 -12.50
C PRO A 8 -7.06 -2.90 -12.13
N VAL A 9 -7.24 -3.67 -11.06
CA VAL A 9 -8.55 -4.01 -10.50
C VAL A 9 -8.54 -3.64 -9.03
N ALA A 10 -9.52 -2.86 -8.59
CA ALA A 10 -9.72 -2.54 -7.19
C ALA A 10 -10.83 -3.41 -6.62
N ILE A 11 -10.52 -4.16 -5.56
CA ILE A 11 -11.48 -5.05 -4.88
C ILE A 11 -11.62 -4.55 -3.44
N ARG A 12 -12.86 -4.29 -3.01
CA ARG A 12 -13.17 -3.87 -1.64
C ARG A 12 -14.20 -4.79 -1.02
N TYR A 13 -13.81 -5.47 0.04
CA TYR A 13 -14.70 -6.31 0.84
C TYR A 13 -15.49 -5.48 1.86
N LYS A 14 -16.82 -5.59 1.87
CA LYS A 14 -17.67 -4.97 2.90
C LYS A 14 -17.76 -5.90 4.10
N LYS A 15 -17.22 -5.47 5.23
CA LYS A 15 -17.23 -6.22 6.51
C LYS A 15 -18.58 -6.12 7.24
N ARG A 16 -19.69 -6.32 6.52
CA ARG A 16 -21.04 -6.26 7.11
C ARG A 16 -21.39 -7.55 7.82
N LEU A 17 -21.34 -8.65 7.07
CA LEU A 17 -21.70 -9.98 7.58
C LEU A 17 -20.46 -10.80 7.95
N MET A 18 -19.41 -10.69 7.13
CA MET A 18 -18.20 -11.48 7.25
C MET A 18 -16.95 -10.66 6.90
N ASP A 19 -15.87 -10.87 7.66
CA ASP A 19 -14.52 -10.42 7.31
C ASP A 19 -13.72 -11.60 6.76
N PRO A 20 -13.36 -11.62 5.47
CA PRO A 20 -12.55 -12.69 4.89
C PRO A 20 -11.09 -12.66 5.38
N TYR A 21 -10.67 -11.62 6.08
CA TYR A 21 -9.31 -11.52 6.61
C TYR A 21 -9.14 -12.34 7.91
N TRP A 22 -8.18 -13.27 7.89
CA TRP A 22 -7.79 -14.03 9.07
C TRP A 22 -6.51 -13.48 9.73
N ASN A 23 -6.64 -13.07 10.99
CA ASN A 23 -5.48 -12.84 11.86
C ASN A 23 -5.14 -14.12 12.65
N ARG A 24 -4.05 -14.77 12.25
CA ARG A 24 -3.53 -15.99 12.90
C ARG A 24 -3.11 -15.78 14.36
N ARG A 25 -2.83 -14.53 14.77
CA ARG A 25 -2.47 -14.21 16.16
C ARG A 25 -3.70 -14.12 17.08
N ASP A 26 -4.85 -13.75 16.53
CA ASP A 26 -6.04 -13.46 17.33
C ASP A 26 -7.01 -14.64 17.39
N SER A 27 -6.96 -15.56 16.42
CA SER A 27 -7.92 -16.65 16.31
C SER A 27 -7.32 -17.93 15.72
N CYS A 28 -7.70 -19.07 16.29
CA CYS A 28 -7.35 -20.39 15.75
C CYS A 28 -8.03 -20.61 14.38
N PHE A 29 -7.39 -21.39 13.52
CA PHE A 29 -7.89 -21.71 12.18
C PHE A 29 -9.28 -22.35 12.23
N THR A 30 -9.51 -23.28 13.16
CA THR A 30 -10.80 -23.98 13.31
C THR A 30 -11.92 -23.01 13.67
N MET A 31 -11.64 -22.04 14.54
CA MET A 31 -12.60 -21.00 14.92
C MET A 31 -12.90 -20.06 13.75
N HIS A 32 -11.88 -19.67 12.98
CA HIS A 32 -12.08 -18.86 11.78
C HIS A 32 -12.82 -19.63 10.68
N LEU A 33 -12.58 -20.94 10.55
CA LEU A 33 -13.29 -21.79 9.61
C LEU A 33 -14.78 -21.91 9.99
N LEU A 34 -15.08 -22.17 11.26
CA LEU A 34 -16.47 -22.19 11.75
C LEU A 34 -17.14 -20.82 11.58
N TYR A 35 -16.38 -19.73 11.78
CA TYR A 35 -16.83 -18.38 11.46
C TYR A 35 -17.22 -18.29 9.98
N LEU A 36 -16.36 -18.67 9.03
CA LEU A 36 -16.72 -18.64 7.60
C LEU A 36 -17.93 -19.51 7.27
N MET A 37 -18.02 -20.73 7.84
CA MET A 37 -19.11 -21.68 7.57
C MET A 37 -20.48 -21.21 8.07
N THR A 38 -20.52 -20.37 9.10
CA THR A 38 -21.77 -19.86 9.70
C THR A 38 -22.24 -18.53 9.08
N ARG A 39 -21.49 -17.97 8.13
CA ARG A 39 -21.86 -16.77 7.38
C ARG A 39 -22.08 -17.14 5.91
N TRP A 40 -23.13 -16.60 5.31
CA TRP A 40 -23.67 -17.09 4.05
C TRP A 40 -23.31 -16.24 2.82
N ARG A 41 -22.73 -15.05 3.00
CA ARG A 41 -22.28 -14.20 1.88
C ARG A 41 -21.09 -13.32 2.21
N ILE A 42 -20.29 -13.04 1.18
CA ILE A 42 -19.28 -11.99 1.16
C ILE A 42 -19.69 -10.96 0.13
N ASP A 43 -19.80 -9.71 0.57
CA ASP A 43 -20.05 -8.60 -0.34
C ASP A 43 -18.70 -8.02 -0.77
N ALA A 44 -18.36 -8.16 -2.05
CA ALA A 44 -17.15 -7.57 -2.65
C ALA A 44 -17.55 -6.58 -3.75
N ASP A 45 -17.12 -5.33 -3.61
CA ASP A 45 -17.20 -4.35 -4.69
C ASP A 45 -15.96 -4.50 -5.58
N VAL A 46 -16.15 -4.71 -6.88
CA VAL A 46 -15.07 -4.85 -7.86
C VAL A 46 -15.13 -3.69 -8.85
N TYR A 47 -13.99 -3.01 -9.03
CA TYR A 47 -13.86 -1.89 -9.97
C TYR A 47 -12.74 -2.19 -10.97
N TRP A 48 -13.10 -2.16 -12.25
CA TRP A 48 -12.13 -2.19 -13.35
C TRP A 48 -11.63 -0.77 -13.59
N LEU A 49 -10.30 -0.61 -13.68
CA LEU A 49 -9.67 0.68 -13.93
C LEU A 49 -9.06 0.70 -15.34
N GLU A 50 -8.75 1.91 -15.79
CA GLU A 50 -8.10 2.11 -17.07
C GLU A 50 -6.73 1.41 -17.13
N PRO A 51 -6.37 0.82 -18.28
CA PRO A 51 -5.07 0.19 -18.44
C PRO A 51 -3.91 1.17 -18.24
N ALA A 52 -2.95 0.79 -17.41
CA ALA A 52 -1.76 1.57 -17.12
C ALA A 52 -0.54 0.96 -17.82
N ARG A 53 0.26 1.81 -18.45
CA ARG A 53 1.59 1.47 -18.99
C ARG A 53 2.68 2.18 -18.18
N ARG A 54 3.87 1.57 -18.14
CA ARG A 54 5.04 2.18 -17.51
C ARG A 54 5.56 3.32 -18.38
N ALA A 55 5.88 4.47 -17.80
CA ALA A 55 6.51 5.57 -18.52
C ALA A 55 8.00 5.27 -18.78
N HIS A 56 8.60 5.93 -19.78
CA HIS A 56 10.00 5.67 -20.16
C HIS A 56 11.01 6.09 -19.08
N ASP A 57 10.64 7.09 -18.28
CA ASP A 57 11.43 7.69 -17.20
C ASP A 57 11.09 7.12 -15.81
N GLU A 58 10.13 6.19 -15.72
CA GLU A 58 9.62 5.65 -14.47
C GLU A 58 10.24 4.28 -14.15
N THR A 59 10.72 4.11 -12.92
CA THR A 59 11.21 2.81 -12.44
C THR A 59 10.06 1.83 -12.18
N ALA A 60 10.34 0.52 -12.19
CA ALA A 60 9.31 -0.50 -11.92
C ALA A 60 8.63 -0.35 -10.53
N VAL A 61 9.37 0.19 -9.55
CA VAL A 61 8.87 0.45 -8.19
C VAL A 61 7.92 1.66 -8.18
N GLU A 62 8.29 2.75 -8.85
CA GLU A 62 7.45 3.94 -8.99
C GLU A 62 6.16 3.61 -9.73
N PHE A 63 6.24 2.83 -10.81
CA PHE A 63 5.07 2.36 -11.54
C PHE A 63 4.11 1.57 -10.67
N SER A 64 4.65 0.62 -9.89
CA SER A 64 3.85 -0.17 -8.94
C SER A 64 3.18 0.72 -7.90
N HIS A 65 3.87 1.76 -7.42
CA HIS A 65 3.33 2.72 -6.45
C HIS A 65 2.21 3.57 -7.06
N ARG A 66 2.40 4.05 -8.30
CA ARG A 66 1.38 4.80 -9.03
C ARG A 66 0.11 3.99 -9.23
N VAL A 67 0.24 2.75 -9.69
CA VAL A 67 -0.91 1.84 -9.87
C VAL A 67 -1.60 1.57 -8.52
N LYS A 68 -0.83 1.32 -7.46
CA LYS A 68 -1.36 1.16 -6.09
C LYS A 68 -2.14 2.40 -5.63
N ASN A 69 -1.62 3.60 -5.88
CA ASN A 69 -2.27 4.85 -5.53
C ASN A 69 -3.58 5.04 -6.30
N THR A 70 -3.60 4.73 -7.60
CA THR A 70 -4.82 4.79 -8.42
C THR A 70 -5.89 3.82 -7.91
N ILE A 71 -5.50 2.60 -7.53
CA ILE A 71 -6.40 1.64 -6.87
C ILE A 71 -6.90 2.24 -5.55
N ALA A 72 -6.01 2.68 -4.67
CA ALA A 72 -6.36 3.20 -3.35
C ALA A 72 -7.35 4.38 -3.42
N LYS A 73 -7.11 5.33 -4.34
CA LYS A 73 -8.01 6.46 -4.62
C LYS A 73 -9.38 6.00 -5.09
N LYS A 74 -9.46 4.97 -5.94
CA LYS A 74 -10.74 4.47 -6.47
C LYS A 74 -11.64 3.89 -5.38
N ILE A 75 -11.07 3.18 -4.40
CA ILE A 75 -11.83 2.52 -3.31
C ILE A 75 -11.80 3.29 -1.98
N GLY A 76 -11.15 4.45 -1.94
CA GLY A 76 -11.02 5.28 -0.74
C GLY A 76 -10.18 4.63 0.36
N LEU A 77 -9.22 3.78 -0.01
CA LEU A 77 -8.28 3.18 0.95
C LEU A 77 -7.08 4.10 1.18
N LYS A 78 -6.52 4.00 2.39
CA LYS A 78 -5.26 4.66 2.73
C LYS A 78 -4.11 4.00 1.99
N ASN A 79 -3.34 4.79 1.24
CA ASN A 79 -2.12 4.30 0.62
C ASN A 79 -1.02 4.23 1.69
N THR A 80 -0.45 3.05 1.91
CA THR A 80 0.61 2.83 2.89
C THR A 80 1.92 2.45 2.21
N LEU A 81 3.05 2.69 2.87
CA LEU A 81 4.38 2.33 2.32
C LEU A 81 4.64 0.82 2.28
N TRP A 82 3.98 0.06 3.16
CA TRP A 82 4.30 -1.34 3.36
C TRP A 82 3.59 -2.25 2.35
N ASN A 83 4.26 -3.35 2.00
CA ASN A 83 3.75 -4.40 1.12
C ASN A 83 3.20 -5.59 1.95
N GLY A 84 2.44 -6.48 1.33
CA GLY A 84 1.86 -7.64 2.01
C GLY A 84 2.90 -8.64 2.54
N TYR A 85 4.11 -8.66 1.97
CA TYR A 85 5.22 -9.53 2.41
C TYR A 85 5.77 -9.15 3.78
N PHE A 86 5.50 -7.93 4.25
CA PHE A 86 5.90 -7.46 5.57
C PHE A 86 5.35 -8.28 6.74
N LYS A 87 4.23 -9.01 6.54
CA LYS A 87 3.63 -9.88 7.57
C LYS A 87 4.50 -11.09 7.93
N SER A 88 5.35 -11.56 7.02
CA SER A 88 6.06 -12.85 7.15
C SER A 88 7.53 -12.68 7.51
N ALA A 89 8.19 -11.63 7.03
CA ALA A 89 9.56 -11.30 7.40
C ALA A 89 9.83 -9.81 7.12
N PRO A 90 9.99 -8.95 8.14
CA PRO A 90 10.46 -7.59 7.90
C PRO A 90 11.90 -7.68 7.40
N VAL A 91 12.11 -7.48 6.10
CA VAL A 91 13.45 -7.42 5.53
C VAL A 91 14.21 -6.27 6.19
N LEU A 92 15.51 -6.41 6.46
CA LEU A 92 16.32 -5.36 7.12
C LEU A 92 16.18 -3.99 6.42
N LYS A 93 16.05 -4.00 5.08
CA LYS A 93 15.78 -2.81 4.27
C LYS A 93 14.44 -2.14 4.63
N ASP A 94 13.39 -2.91 4.88
CA ASP A 94 12.07 -2.36 5.24
C ASP A 94 12.11 -1.70 6.61
N ARG A 95 12.88 -2.23 7.58
CA ARG A 95 13.08 -1.57 8.89
C ARG A 95 13.78 -0.22 8.74
N MET A 96 14.80 -0.13 7.88
CA MET A 96 15.47 1.13 7.57
C MET A 96 14.51 2.12 6.90
N LEU A 97 13.68 1.63 5.97
CA LEU A 97 12.60 2.39 5.33
C LEU A 97 11.70 3.05 6.36
N PHE A 98 11.21 2.28 7.34
CA PHE A 98 10.38 2.79 8.42
C PHE A 98 11.13 3.82 9.28
N LYS A 99 12.37 3.51 9.69
CA LYS A 99 13.17 4.43 10.50
C LYS A 99 13.36 5.78 9.78
N MET A 100 13.60 5.76 8.47
CA MET A 100 13.74 6.96 7.65
C MET A 100 12.41 7.68 7.43
N ALA A 101 11.33 6.95 7.12
CA ALA A 101 9.99 7.53 6.98
C ALA A 101 9.54 8.21 8.28
N TYR A 102 9.67 7.54 9.43
CA TYR A 102 9.42 8.12 10.76
C TYR A 102 10.28 9.37 10.99
N SER A 103 11.61 9.28 10.80
CA SER A 103 12.51 10.43 10.96
C SER A 103 12.10 11.61 10.08
N ASN A 104 11.67 11.35 8.84
CA ASN A 104 11.23 12.39 7.91
C ASN A 104 9.86 12.96 8.26
N ILE A 105 8.91 12.16 8.76
CA ILE A 105 7.64 12.68 9.30
C ILE A 105 7.92 13.60 10.48
N TYR A 106 8.75 13.18 11.44
CA TYR A 106 9.14 14.00 12.58
C TYR A 106 9.85 15.29 12.13
N ARG A 107 10.79 15.18 11.17
CA ARG A 107 11.50 16.33 10.61
C ARG A 107 10.56 17.27 9.84
N LYS A 108 9.56 16.76 9.12
CA LYS A 108 8.53 17.52 8.36
C LYS A 108 7.53 18.19 9.31
N GLN A 109 7.23 17.56 10.43
CA GLN A 109 6.42 18.14 11.51
C GLN A 109 7.18 19.24 12.26
N GLN A 110 8.50 19.15 12.34
CA GLN A 110 9.40 20.15 12.95
C GLN A 110 9.80 21.28 11.98
N ARG A 111 9.82 21.03 10.66
CA ARG A 111 10.09 22.00 9.59
C ARG A 111 8.85 22.21 8.73
N ARG A 112 8.02 23.16 9.10
CA ARG A 112 6.96 23.72 8.24
C ARG A 112 7.51 24.59 7.08
N LEU A 113 8.83 24.55 6.82
CA LEU A 113 9.55 25.35 5.83
C LEU A 113 10.74 24.51 5.32
N LEU A 114 10.75 24.12 4.04
CA LEU A 114 11.92 24.03 3.14
C LEU A 114 11.62 23.15 1.93
N SER A 115 11.69 23.77 0.76
CA SER A 115 11.49 23.22 -0.58
C SER A 115 12.70 22.47 -1.15
N GLU A 116 13.85 22.46 -0.46
CA GLU A 116 15.15 22.11 -1.06
C GLU A 116 15.56 20.63 -0.90
N GLY A 117 14.95 19.87 0.02
CA GLY A 117 15.30 18.45 0.23
C GLY A 117 14.76 17.48 -0.83
N ARG A 118 13.86 17.93 -1.70
CA ARG A 118 13.03 17.06 -2.56
C ARG A 118 13.82 16.35 -3.69
N ALA A 119 14.88 16.95 -4.21
CA ALA A 119 15.61 16.42 -5.37
C ALA A 119 16.62 15.30 -5.00
N SER A 120 17.36 15.44 -3.90
CA SER A 120 18.39 14.46 -3.51
C SER A 120 17.81 13.11 -3.06
N ASP A 121 16.61 13.11 -2.50
CA ASP A 121 15.96 11.90 -1.99
C ASP A 121 15.39 11.03 -3.12
N ALA A 122 14.98 11.63 -4.25
CA ALA A 122 14.56 10.91 -5.45
C ALA A 122 15.75 10.15 -6.09
N GLU A 123 16.91 10.80 -6.21
CA GLU A 123 18.12 10.20 -6.78
C GLU A 123 18.62 8.97 -6.00
N LYS A 124 18.36 8.92 -4.69
CA LYS A 124 18.77 7.80 -3.82
C LYS A 124 17.75 6.65 -3.80
N GLY A 125 16.70 6.71 -4.61
CA GLY A 125 15.65 5.69 -4.64
C GLY A 125 14.65 5.77 -3.48
N TYR A 126 14.62 6.90 -2.76
CA TYR A 126 13.66 7.17 -1.68
C TYR A 126 12.46 7.99 -2.16
N PHE A 127 11.99 7.73 -3.39
CA PHE A 127 10.89 8.46 -4.03
C PHE A 127 9.62 8.57 -3.17
N TYR A 128 9.31 7.53 -2.39
CA TYR A 128 8.13 7.45 -1.54
C TYR A 128 8.14 8.40 -0.32
N LEU A 129 9.27 9.04 0.00
CA LEU A 129 9.30 10.12 1.00
C LEU A 129 8.67 11.41 0.46
N LEU A 130 8.56 11.51 -0.87
CA LEU A 130 8.01 12.67 -1.58
C LEU A 130 6.51 12.53 -1.84
N ASP A 131 5.95 11.31 -1.73
CA ASP A 131 4.55 11.05 -2.05
C ASP A 131 3.63 11.51 -0.91
N GLU A 132 2.95 12.64 -1.14
CA GLU A 132 2.00 13.24 -0.20
C GLU A 132 0.69 12.43 -0.06
N SER A 133 0.45 11.45 -0.93
CA SER A 133 -0.73 10.58 -0.84
C SER A 133 -0.57 9.44 0.17
N LEU A 134 0.63 9.26 0.71
CA LEU A 134 0.89 8.25 1.74
C LEU A 134 0.35 8.72 3.09
N ASP A 135 -0.47 7.87 3.69
CA ASP A 135 -0.88 8.07 5.08
C ASP A 135 0.14 7.42 6.01
N TYR A 136 0.83 8.28 6.76
CA TYR A 136 1.81 7.88 7.76
C TYR A 136 1.22 7.74 9.17
N ARG A 137 -0.07 8.09 9.35
CA ARG A 137 -0.80 7.94 10.61
C ARG A 137 -1.42 6.54 10.63
N SER A 138 -0.61 5.54 10.96
CA SER A 138 -1.05 4.18 11.27
C SER A 138 -1.33 4.04 12.76
#